data_AF-A0A543BIM1-F1
#
_entry.id   AF-A0A543BIM1-F1
#
_cell.length_a   1.000
_cell.length_b   1.000
_cell.length_c   1.000
_cell.angle_alpha   90.00
_cell.angle_beta   90.00
_cell.angle_gamma   90.00
#
_symmetry.space_group_name_H-M   'P 1'
#
loop_
_entity.id
_entity.type
_entity.pdbx_description
1 polymer ?
#
loop_
_entity_poly.entity_id
_entity_poly.type
_entity_poly.pdbx_seq_one_letter_code
_entity_poly.pdbx_strand_id
1 'polypeptide(L)' 'MKRLWPFLLSGILLCVIGAVWTLQGLNVLRGSAMSGSSLWGTIGPVVLIVGVILIVVGFLRRRAK' A
#
# COMPACT_ATOMS: atom_id res chain seq x y z
N MET A 1 -13.97 -16.30 -11.40
CA MET A 1 -14.01 -15.01 -10.68
C MET A 1 -13.42 -15.05 -9.26
N LYS A 2 -13.44 -16.19 -8.53
CA LYS A 2 -12.96 -16.29 -7.13
C LYS A 2 -11.43 -16.10 -6.92
N ARG A 3 -10.60 -16.24 -7.97
CA ARG A 3 -9.12 -16.19 -7.87
C ARG A 3 -8.50 -14.79 -7.90
N LEU A 4 -9.28 -13.75 -8.22
CA LEU A 4 -8.80 -12.36 -8.38
C LEU A 4 -8.98 -11.50 -7.11
N TRP A 5 -9.93 -11.89 -6.25
CA TRP A 5 -10.17 -11.28 -4.95
C TRP A 5 -8.95 -11.17 -4.04
N PRO A 6 -8.06 -12.19 -3.93
CA PRO A 6 -6.88 -12.06 -3.07
C PRO A 6 -5.92 -10.96 -3.55
N PHE A 7 -5.76 -10.76 -4.87
CA PHE A 7 -4.88 -9.70 -5.39
C PHE A 7 -5.42 -8.30 -5.10
N LEU A 8 -6.74 -8.11 -5.23
CA LEU A 8 -7.38 -6.83 -4.93
C LEU A 8 -7.36 -6.53 -3.43
N LEU A 9 -7.70 -7.51 -2.59
CA LEU A 9 -7.66 -7.34 -1.12
C LEU A 9 -6.24 -7.02 -0.64
N SER A 10 -5.24 -7.80 -1.06
CA SER A 10 -3.85 -7.55 -0.69
C SER A 10 -3.36 -6.20 -1.20
N GLY A 11 -3.71 -5.82 -2.43
CA GLY A 11 -3.33 -4.53 -2.98
C GLY A 11 -3.93 -3.35 -2.20
N ILE A 12 -5.22 -3.40 -1.87
CA ILE A 12 -5.88 -2.38 -1.05
C ILE A 12 -5.25 -2.30 0.34
N LEU A 13 -5.00 -3.45 0.97
CA LEU A 13 -4.39 -3.50 2.30
C LEU A 13 -2.99 -2.87 2.30
N LEU A 14 -2.16 -3.21 1.32
CA LEU A 14 -0.84 -2.60 1.16
C LEU A 14 -0.91 -1.10 0.89
N CYS A 15 -1.90 -0.63 0.10
CA CYS A 15 -2.08 0.81 -0.10
C CYS A 15 -2.41 1.54 1.21
N VAL A 16 -3.31 0.99 2.02
CA VAL A 16 -3.67 1.60 3.32
C VAL A 16 -2.46 1.62 4.25
N ILE A 17 -1.76 0.50 4.39
CA ILE A 17 -0.57 0.39 5.25
C ILE A 17 0.54 1.34 4.77
N GLY A 18 0.84 1.33 3.47
CA GLY A 18 1.85 2.20 2.86
C GLY A 18 1.53 3.68 3.05
N ALA A 19 0.27 4.08 2.90
CA ALA A 19 -0.16 5.45 3.17
C ALA A 19 0.02 5.84 4.64
N VAL A 20 -0.37 4.98 5.59
CA VAL A 20 -0.19 5.23 7.03
C VAL A 20 1.28 5.39 7.37
N TRP A 21 2.15 4.49 6.90
CA TRP A 21 3.59 4.56 7.15
C TRP A 21 4.24 5.78 6.51
N THR A 22 3.79 6.18 5.32
CA THR A 22 4.25 7.41 4.67
C THR A 22 3.91 8.61 5.54
N LEU A 23 2.65 8.72 5.96
CA LEU A 23 2.19 9.84 6.79
C LEU A 23 2.84 9.85 8.18
N GLN A 24 3.15 8.68 8.76
CA GLN A 24 3.93 8.58 9.98
C GLN A 24 5.38 9.04 9.76
N GLY A 25 6.05 8.54 8.72
CA GLY A 25 7.41 8.94 8.37
C GLY A 25 7.57 10.43 8.09
N LEU A 26 6.58 11.04 7.44
CA LEU A 26 6.50 12.49 7.18
C LEU A 26 6.09 13.31 8.43
N ASN A 27 5.90 12.67 9.58
CA ASN A 27 5.52 13.31 10.83
C ASN A 27 4.14 14.02 10.80
N VAL A 28 3.28 13.59 9.87
CA VAL A 28 1.87 14.01 9.77
C VAL A 28 1.03 13.25 10.77
N LEU A 29 1.20 11.91 10.83
CA LEU A 29 0.61 11.06 11.85
C LEU A 29 1.61 10.89 13.01
N ARG A 30 1.26 11.47 14.17
CA ARG A 30 2.09 11.53 15.38
C ARG A 30 1.62 10.54 16.45
N GLY A 31 2.44 10.34 17.47
CA GLY A 31 2.10 9.53 18.65
C GLY A 31 2.52 8.06 18.57
N SER A 32 3.36 7.68 17.60
CA SER A 32 4.00 6.36 17.55
C SER A 32 5.51 6.46 17.43
N ALA A 33 6.22 5.37 17.72
CA ALA A 33 7.67 5.25 17.50
C ALA A 33 8.09 5.41 16.02
N MET A 34 7.13 5.42 15.10
CA MET A 34 7.37 5.53 13.65
C MET A 34 7.26 6.98 13.15
N SER A 35 6.74 7.89 13.97
CA SER A 35 6.50 9.29 13.59
C SER A 35 7.79 10.08 13.42
N GLY A 36 7.98 10.70 12.25
CA GLY A 36 9.16 11.52 11.95
C GLY A 36 10.45 10.75 11.63
N SER A 37 10.33 9.46 11.31
CA SER A 37 11.46 8.62 10.93
C SER A 37 11.60 8.51 9.41
N SER A 38 12.78 8.85 8.89
CA SER A 38 13.11 8.76 7.46
C SER A 38 12.98 7.34 6.91
N LEU A 39 13.14 6.32 7.76
CA LEU A 39 12.93 4.92 7.40
C LEU A 39 11.46 4.68 6.98
N TRP A 40 10.50 5.04 7.84
CA TRP A 40 9.08 4.87 7.53
C TRP A 40 8.62 5.80 6.39
N GLY A 41 9.25 6.98 6.27
CA GLY A 41 9.03 7.90 5.17
C GLY A 41 9.45 7.34 3.80
N THR A 42 10.37 6.36 3.79
CA THR A 42 10.84 5.67 2.58
C THR A 42 10.09 4.36 2.33
N ILE A 43 9.86 3.56 3.38
CA ILE A 43 9.16 2.27 3.25
C ILE A 43 7.68 2.49 2.88
N GLY A 44 7.02 3.49 3.45
CA GLY A 44 5.62 3.79 3.18
C GLY A 44 5.31 3.95 1.68
N PRO A 45 6.01 4.84 0.95
CA PRO A 45 5.81 5.02 -0.48
C PRO A 45 6.10 3.75 -1.29
N VAL A 46 7.14 2.98 -0.93
CA VAL A 46 7.45 1.71 -1.61
C VAL A 46 6.29 0.72 -1.47
N VAL A 47 5.77 0.54 -0.26
CA VAL A 47 4.65 -0.37 0.02
C VAL A 47 3.37 0.11 -0.67
N LEU A 48 3.13 1.43 -0.68
CA LEU A 48 1.99 2.03 -1.39
C LEU A 48 2.05 1.73 -2.89
N ILE A 49 3.21 1.88 -3.53
CA ILE A 49 3.42 1.59 -4.95
C ILE A 49 3.16 0.10 -5.25
N VAL A 50 3.69 -0.81 -4.43
CA VAL A 50 3.45 -2.26 -4.58
C VAL A 50 1.96 -2.58 -4.49
N GLY A 51 1.24 -1.98 -3.55
CA GLY A 51 -0.21 -2.12 -3.43
C GLY A 51 -0.95 -1.69 -4.71
N VAL A 52 -0.59 -0.53 -5.26
CA VAL A 52 -1.17 -0.02 -6.51
C VAL A 52 -0.90 -0.98 -7.67
N ILE A 53 0.33 -1.49 -7.80
CA ILE A 53 0.69 -2.47 -8.84
C ILE A 53 -0.19 -3.72 -8.75
N LEU A 54 -0.40 -4.27 -7.54
CA LEU A 54 -1.25 -5.45 -7.36
C LEU A 54 -2.71 -5.19 -7.76
N ILE A 55 -3.24 -4.01 -7.43
CA ILE A 55 -4.60 -3.60 -7.82
C ILE A 55 -4.69 -3.54 -9.36
N VAL A 56 -3.75 -2.86 -10.01
CA VAL A 56 -3.71 -2.72 -11.48
C VAL A 56 -3.61 -4.08 -12.15
N VAL A 57 -2.70 -4.96 -11.71
CA VAL A 57 -2.57 -6.31 -12.24
C VAL A 57 -3.84 -7.13 -12.03
N GLY A 58 -4.50 -6.99 -10.89
CA GLY A 58 -5.80 -7.60 -10.62
C GLY A 58 -6.89 -7.16 -11.62
N PHE A 59 -6.94 -5.87 -11.95
CA PHE A 59 -7.87 -5.34 -12.95
C PHE A 59 -7.52 -5.77 -14.39
N LEU A 60 -6.24 -5.74 -14.77
CA LEU A 60 -5.80 -6.18 -16.09
C LEU A 60 -6.11 -7.66 -16.34
N ARG A 61 -5.89 -8.52 -15.34
CA ARG A 61 -6.25 -9.95 -15.40
C ARG A 61 -7.76 -10.20 -15.45
N ARG A 62 -8.57 -9.26 -14.97
CA ARG A 62 -10.03 -9.31 -15.11
C ARG A 62 -10.49 -8.92 -16.51
N ARG A 63 -9.80 -7.99 -17.18
CA ARG A 63 -10.12 -7.53 -18.54
C ARG A 63 -9.73 -8.53 -19.62
N ALA A 64 -8.67 -9.32 -19.41
CA ALA A 64 -8.19 -10.32 -20.36
C ALA A 64 -9.04 -11.62 -20.37
N LYS A 65 -10.12 -11.69 -19.58
CA LYS A 65 -10.91 -12.89 -19.35
C LYS A 65 -12.39 -12.58 -19.53
#